data_AF-A0A520ITZ6-F1
#
_entry.id   AF-A0A520ITZ6-F1
#
_cell.length_a   1.000
_cell.length_b   1.000
_cell.length_c   1.000
_cell.angle_alpha   90.00
_cell.angle_beta   90.00
_cell.angle_gamma   90.00
#
_symmetry.space_group_name_H-M   'P 1'
#
loop_
_entity.id
_entity.type
_entity.pdbx_description
1 polymer ?
#
loop_
_entity_poly.entity_id
_entity_poly.type
_entity_poly.pdbx_seq_one_letter_code
_entity_poly.pdbx_strand_id
1 'polypeptide(L)'
;MTQKPSDAITDERGGGLSRPAALAVVMGVLGASAVLGRRNAPDPSHPGIRRWYKRLDKPAYTPPDAAFGAVWPVLETGLAVGGYRLLRRPADAPRNLAVGLWLLNTGMVGGWTE
;
A
#
# COMPACT_ATOMS: atom_id res chain seq x y z
N MET A 1 -56.91 9.56 -15.09
CA MET A 1 -56.41 8.26 -14.59
C MET A 1 -55.00 8.11 -15.14
N THR A 2 -53.99 8.70 -14.50
CA THR A 2 -53.30 8.19 -13.29
C THR A 2 -52.62 6.87 -13.59
N GLN A 3 -51.33 6.89 -13.95
CA GLN A 3 -50.23 6.41 -13.08
C GLN A 3 -48.85 6.52 -13.81
N LYS A 4 -47.97 7.39 -13.31
CA LYS A 4 -46.50 7.19 -13.27
C LYS A 4 -46.19 7.04 -11.77
N PRO A 5 -45.45 6.03 -11.28
CA PRO A 5 -43.98 6.09 -11.16
C PRO A 5 -43.35 4.67 -11.35
N SER A 6 -42.04 4.39 -11.39
CA SER A 6 -40.82 5.01 -10.87
C SER A 6 -39.63 4.35 -11.59
N ASP A 7 -38.65 5.15 -11.99
CA ASP A 7 -37.26 5.03 -11.53
C ASP A 7 -36.62 3.63 -11.48
N ALA A 8 -36.32 3.04 -12.65
CA ALA A 8 -35.44 1.86 -12.73
C ALA A 8 -34.23 2.08 -13.66
N ILE A 9 -33.83 3.33 -13.88
CA ILE A 9 -32.48 3.64 -14.39
C ILE A 9 -31.76 4.44 -13.32
N THR A 10 -31.38 3.75 -12.25
CA THR A 10 -30.41 4.26 -11.30
C THR A 10 -29.54 3.09 -10.87
N ASP A 11 -28.62 2.68 -11.75
CA ASP A 11 -27.32 2.26 -11.27
C ASP A 11 -26.31 3.30 -11.73
N GLU A 12 -26.01 4.17 -10.77
CA GLU A 12 -25.10 5.28 -10.89
C GLU A 12 -23.68 4.73 -11.15
N ARG A 13 -23.24 4.77 -12.40
CA ARG A 13 -21.84 4.54 -12.80
C ARG A 13 -20.89 5.65 -12.31
N GLY A 14 -21.15 6.20 -11.13
CA GLY A 14 -20.41 7.29 -10.49
C GLY A 14 -19.73 6.90 -9.17
N GLY A 15 -19.78 5.63 -8.74
CA GLY A 15 -19.16 5.17 -7.49
C GLY A 15 -17.73 4.64 -7.64
N GLY A 16 -16.87 4.90 -6.65
CA GLY A 16 -15.58 4.20 -6.54
C GLY A 16 -15.73 2.69 -6.26
N LEU A 17 -14.62 1.95 -6.15
CA LEU A 17 -14.64 0.50 -5.93
C LEU A 17 -15.45 0.14 -4.68
N SER A 18 -16.09 -1.04 -4.68
CA SER A 18 -16.75 -1.56 -3.48
C SER A 18 -15.75 -1.70 -2.32
N ARG A 19 -16.21 -1.62 -1.06
CA ARG A 19 -15.34 -1.76 0.12
C ARG A 19 -14.50 -3.05 0.08
N PRO A 20 -15.08 -4.23 -0.18
CA PRO A 20 -14.29 -5.46 -0.26
C PRO A 20 -13.32 -5.44 -1.44
N ALA A 21 -13.69 -4.91 -2.61
CA ALA A 21 -12.78 -4.81 -3.75
C ALA A 21 -11.59 -3.88 -3.47
N ALA A 22 -11.85 -2.70 -2.88
CA ALA A 22 -10.80 -1.76 -2.50
C ALA A 22 -9.85 -2.36 -1.45
N LEU A 23 -10.38 -3.07 -0.45
CA LEU A 23 -9.55 -3.79 0.52
C LEU A 23 -8.70 -4.88 -0.15
N ALA A 24 -9.31 -5.70 -1.02
CA ALA A 24 -8.59 -6.75 -1.73
C ALA A 24 -7.45 -6.20 -2.58
N VAL A 25 -7.67 -5.09 -3.31
CA VAL A 25 -6.62 -4.43 -4.10
C VAL A 25 -5.51 -3.91 -3.21
N VAL A 26 -5.83 -3.20 -2.13
CA VAL A 26 -4.83 -2.66 -1.20
C VAL A 26 -4.00 -3.77 -0.57
N MET A 27 -4.66 -4.82 -0.07
CA MET A 27 -3.99 -5.99 0.51
C MET A 27 -3.12 -6.72 -0.51
N GLY A 28 -3.59 -6.85 -1.76
CA GLY A 28 -2.82 -7.46 -2.84
C GLY A 28 -1.57 -6.67 -3.18
N VAL A 29 -1.70 -5.34 -3.36
CA VAL A 29 -0.58 -4.46 -3.71
C VAL A 29 0.46 -4.38 -2.60
N LEU A 30 0.02 -4.09 -1.37
CA LEU A 30 0.94 -3.99 -0.23
C LEU A 30 1.51 -5.36 0.18
N GLY A 31 0.71 -6.42 0.08
CA GLY A 31 1.17 -7.79 0.31
C GLY A 31 2.27 -8.20 -0.67
N ALA A 32 2.08 -7.92 -1.97
CA ALA A 32 3.11 -8.17 -2.97
C ALA A 32 4.39 -7.34 -2.70
N SER A 33 4.23 -6.06 -2.38
CA SER A 33 5.35 -5.19 -2.00
C SER A 33 6.12 -5.72 -0.79
N ALA A 34 5.42 -6.16 0.26
CA ALA A 34 6.04 -6.68 1.48
C ALA A 34 6.78 -8.01 1.22
N VAL A 35 6.22 -8.89 0.38
CA VAL A 35 6.89 -10.14 -0.03
C VAL A 35 8.17 -9.85 -0.81
N LEU A 36 8.13 -8.87 -1.72
CA LEU A 36 9.31 -8.46 -2.49
C LEU A 36 10.38 -7.85 -1.56
N GLY A 37 9.98 -6.87 -0.74
CA GLY A 37 10.88 -6.18 0.20
C GLY A 37 11.52 -7.08 1.25
N ARG A 38 10.87 -8.21 1.60
CA ARG A 38 11.40 -9.14 2.61
C ARG A 38 12.55 -10.00 2.10
N ARG A 39 12.69 -10.21 0.79
CA ARG A 39 13.65 -11.17 0.20
C ARG A 39 15.10 -10.94 0.61
N ASN A 40 15.50 -9.69 0.84
CA ASN A 40 16.85 -9.34 1.26
C ASN A 40 16.89 -8.62 2.61
N ALA A 41 15.80 -8.69 3.39
CA ALA A 41 15.74 -8.01 4.67
C ALA A 41 16.75 -8.63 5.67
N PRO A 42 17.48 -7.82 6.47
CA PRO A 42 18.46 -8.28 7.46
C PRO A 42 17.77 -8.86 8.72
N ASP A 43 16.86 -9.82 8.52
CA ASP A 43 16.06 -10.48 9.56
C ASP A 43 16.63 -11.88 9.91
N PRO A 44 16.04 -12.60 10.88
CA PRO A 44 16.49 -13.95 11.25
C PRO A 44 16.45 -14.99 10.11
N SER A 45 15.61 -14.80 9.08
CA SER A 45 15.55 -15.68 7.91
C SER A 45 16.73 -15.49 6.95
N HIS A 46 17.45 -14.37 7.05
CA HIS A 46 18.68 -14.09 6.29
C HIS A 46 19.89 -13.87 7.20
N PRO A 47 20.41 -14.93 7.86
CA PRO A 47 21.45 -14.79 8.89
C PRO A 47 22.77 -14.20 8.37
N GLY A 48 23.10 -14.43 7.10
CA GLY A 48 24.28 -13.83 6.44
C GLY A 48 24.15 -12.31 6.32
N ILE A 49 23.04 -11.85 5.74
CA ILE A 49 22.72 -10.42 5.55
C ILE A 49 22.64 -9.72 6.91
N ARG A 50 21.95 -10.33 7.89
CA ARG A 50 21.85 -9.80 9.25
C ARG A 50 23.21 -9.63 9.91
N ARG A 51 24.12 -10.60 9.78
CA ARG A 51 25.49 -10.51 10.31
C ARG A 51 26.29 -9.39 9.65
N TRP A 52 26.18 -9.24 8.33
CA TRP A 52 26.82 -8.14 7.60
C TRP A 52 26.29 -6.79 8.06
N TYR A 53 24.95 -6.61 8.10
CA TYR A 53 24.30 -5.37 8.51
C TYR A 53 24.65 -4.94 9.93
N LYS A 54 24.90 -5.91 10.84
CA LYS A 54 25.32 -5.63 12.22
C LYS A 54 26.77 -5.19 12.37
N ARG A 55 27.65 -5.54 11.42
CA ARG A 55 29.07 -5.17 11.43
C ARG A 55 29.36 -3.89 10.65
N LEU A 56 28.34 -3.29 10.03
CA LEU A 56 28.50 -2.04 9.32
C LEU A 56 28.84 -0.92 10.32
N ASP A 57 29.81 -0.09 9.97
CA ASP A 57 30.11 1.12 10.74
C ASP A 57 28.95 2.11 10.56
N LYS A 58 28.05 2.12 11.54
CA LYS A 58 26.87 2.98 11.55
C LYS A 58 27.20 4.27 12.30
N PRO A 59 26.85 5.45 11.76
CA PRO A 59 27.00 6.69 12.51
C PRO A 59 26.11 6.68 13.76
N ALA A 60 26.52 7.42 14.80
CA ALA A 60 25.87 7.40 16.11
C ALA A 60 24.40 7.84 16.11
N TYR A 61 23.95 8.57 15.08
CA TYR A 61 22.55 9.00 14.91
C TYR A 61 21.67 7.95 14.21
N THR A 62 22.18 6.76 13.92
CA THR A 62 21.39 5.68 13.32
C THR A 62 20.41 5.12 14.37
N PRO A 63 19.09 5.12 14.10
CA PRO A 63 18.13 4.53 15.03
C PRO A 63 18.39 3.05 15.30
N PRO A 64 17.97 2.51 16.45
CA PRO A 64 18.06 1.08 16.73
C PRO A 64 17.17 0.27 15.77
N ASP A 65 17.54 -0.99 15.47
CA ASP A 65 16.80 -1.88 14.57
C ASP A 65 15.29 -1.97 14.89
N ALA A 66 14.93 -1.95 16.18
CA ALA A 66 13.53 -2.02 16.61
C ALA A 66 12.70 -0.80 16.15
N ALA A 67 13.32 0.39 16.04
CA ALA A 67 12.64 1.57 15.52
C ALA A 67 12.27 1.38 14.04
N PHE A 68 13.17 0.79 13.24
CA PHE A 68 12.88 0.42 11.86
C PHE A 68 11.79 -0.65 11.79
N GLY A 69 11.80 -1.64 12.69
CA GLY A 69 10.75 -2.66 12.79
C GLY A 69 9.36 -2.08 13.09
N ALA A 70 9.28 -0.98 13.85
CA ALA A 70 8.01 -0.33 14.20
C ALA A 70 7.53 0.68 13.15
N VAL A 71 8.43 1.45 12.54
CA VAL A 71 8.05 2.53 11.60
C VAL A 71 7.44 2.00 10.31
N TRP A 72 7.94 0.87 9.80
CA TRP A 72 7.46 0.29 8.54
C TRP A 72 5.97 -0.10 8.59
N PRO A 73 5.50 -0.87 9.59
CA PRO A 73 4.07 -1.16 9.73
C PRO A 73 3.19 0.08 9.80
N VAL A 74 3.66 1.15 10.46
CA VAL A 74 2.92 2.41 10.57
C VAL A 74 2.79 3.09 9.20
N LEU A 75 3.90 3.18 8.45
CA LEU A 75 3.92 3.75 7.11
C LEU A 75 3.08 2.93 6.13
N GLU A 76 3.22 1.61 6.14
CA GLU A 76 2.44 0.69 5.30
C GLU A 76 0.95 0.76 5.61
N THR A 77 0.58 0.87 6.90
CA THR A 77 -0.82 1.10 7.30
C THR A 77 -1.33 2.44 6.78
N GLY A 78 -0.52 3.50 6.86
CA GLY A 78 -0.85 4.80 6.28
C GLY A 78 -1.08 4.74 4.77
N LEU A 79 -0.21 4.03 4.04
CA LEU A 79 -0.35 3.77 2.61
C LEU A 79 -1.60 2.93 2.31
N ALA A 80 -1.93 1.95 3.15
CA ALA A 80 -3.12 1.12 3.00
C ALA A 80 -4.40 1.96 3.14
N VAL A 81 -4.48 2.78 4.19
CA VAL A 81 -5.60 3.67 4.43
C VAL A 81 -5.72 4.70 3.31
N GLY A 82 -4.60 5.27 2.85
CA GLY A 82 -4.56 6.21 1.73
C GLY A 82 -5.08 5.59 0.42
N GLY A 83 -4.51 4.45 0.02
CA GLY A 83 -4.91 3.69 -1.16
C GLY A 83 -6.38 3.26 -1.10
N TYR A 84 -6.84 2.77 0.05
CA TYR A 84 -8.24 2.40 0.26
C TYR A 84 -9.17 3.59 0.04
N ARG A 85 -8.89 4.74 0.68
CA ARG A 85 -9.69 5.95 0.53
C ARG A 85 -9.71 6.45 -0.92
N LEU A 86 -8.60 6.33 -1.63
CA LEU A 86 -8.48 6.76 -3.01
C LEU A 86 -9.29 5.88 -3.97
N LEU A 87 -9.21 4.56 -3.81
CA LEU A 87 -9.97 3.59 -4.61
C LEU A 87 -11.48 3.66 -4.37
N ARG A 88 -11.88 4.11 -3.18
CA ARG A 88 -13.28 4.36 -2.80
C ARG A 88 -13.86 5.64 -3.43
N ARG A 89 -13.04 6.52 -3.99
CA ARG A 89 -13.52 7.70 -4.73
C ARG A 89 -13.90 7.34 -6.17
N PRO A 90 -14.87 8.05 -6.79
CA PRO A 90 -15.16 7.93 -8.21
C PRO A 90 -13.90 8.10 -9.06
N ALA A 91 -13.88 7.52 -10.25
CA ALA A 91 -12.77 7.71 -11.16
C ALA A 91 -12.84 9.11 -11.80
N ASP A 92 -11.78 9.89 -11.64
CA ASP A 92 -11.53 11.13 -12.36
C ASP A 92 -10.03 11.23 -12.69
N ALA A 93 -9.62 12.21 -13.49
CA ALA A 93 -8.22 12.33 -13.91
C ALA A 93 -7.26 12.53 -12.71
N PRO A 94 -7.51 13.44 -11.74
CA PRO A 94 -6.65 13.59 -10.56
C PRO A 94 -6.55 12.32 -9.70
N ARG A 95 -7.67 11.64 -9.47
CA ARG A 95 -7.74 10.40 -8.68
C ARG A 95 -6.99 9.28 -9.37
N ASN A 96 -7.12 9.15 -10.69
CA ASN A 96 -6.40 8.12 -11.45
C ASN A 96 -4.89 8.36 -11.44
N LEU A 97 -4.45 9.61 -11.58
CA LEU A 97 -3.05 9.98 -11.42
C LEU A 97 -2.54 9.64 -10.01
N ALA A 98 -3.31 10.00 -8.98
CA ALA A 98 -2.94 9.67 -7.60
C ALA A 98 -2.85 8.15 -7.36
N VAL A 99 -3.71 7.34 -7.99
CA VAL A 99 -3.63 5.87 -7.90
C VAL A 99 -2.36 5.39 -8.59
N GLY A 100 -2.02 5.93 -9.76
CA GLY A 100 -0.78 5.62 -10.47
C GLY A 100 0.47 5.95 -9.64
N LEU A 101 0.50 7.13 -9.00
CA LEU A 101 1.59 7.54 -8.11
C LEU A 101 1.67 6.67 -6.86
N TRP A 102 0.53 6.29 -6.27
CA TRP A 102 0.49 5.37 -5.13
C TRP A 102 1.02 3.98 -5.50
N LEU A 103 0.66 3.45 -6.67
CA LEU A 103 1.19 2.19 -7.19
C LEU A 103 2.69 2.27 -7.44
N LEU A 104 3.16 3.34 -8.10
CA LEU A 104 4.59 3.56 -8.36
C LEU A 104 5.37 3.64 -7.06
N ASN A 105 4.92 4.46 -6.10
CA ASN A 105 5.55 4.60 -4.80
C ASN A 105 5.62 3.25 -4.07
N THR A 106 4.51 2.49 -4.05
CA THR A 106 4.47 1.18 -3.39
C THR A 106 5.40 0.17 -4.08
N GLY A 107 5.46 0.19 -5.42
CA GLY A 107 6.40 -0.63 -6.17
C GLY A 107 7.87 -0.29 -5.87
N MET A 108 8.20 1.00 -5.76
CA MET A 108 9.56 1.45 -5.37
C MET A 108 9.92 1.02 -3.95
N VAL A 109 8.96 1.08 -3.01
CA VAL A 109 9.18 0.58 -1.64
C VAL A 109 9.48 -0.92 -1.65
N GLY A 110 8.69 -1.74 -2.35
CA GLY A 110 8.93 -3.17 -2.44
C GLY A 110 10.22 -3.55 -3.19
N GLY A 111 10.59 -2.78 -4.21
CA GLY A 111 11.81 -3.01 -5.00
C GLY A 111 13.10 -2.44 -4.39
N TRP A 112 13.03 -1.67 -3.30
CA TRP A 112 14.19 -1.01 -2.71
C TRP A 112 15.29 -1.97 -2.26
N THR A 113 14.93 -3.19 -1.87
CA THR A 113 15.85 -4.19 -1.32
C THR A 113 16.37 -5.18 -2.36
N GLU A 114 16.04 -5.01 -3.64
CA GLU A 114 16.49 -5.87 -4.74
C GLU A 114 17.76 -5.34 -5.42
#